data_AF-A0A7V2QC95-F1
#
_entry.id   AF-A0A7V2QC95-F1
#
_cell.length_a   1.000
_cell.length_b   1.000
_cell.length_c   1.000
_cell.angle_alpha   90.00
_cell.angle_beta   90.00
_cell.angle_gamma   90.00
#
_symmetry.space_group_name_H-M   'P 1'
#
loop_
_entity.id
_entity.type
_entity.pdbx_description
1 polymer ?
#
loop_
_entity_poly.entity_id
_entity_poly.type
_entity_poly.pdbx_seq_one_letter_code
_entity_poly.pdbx_strand_id
1 'polypeptide(L)'
;MSIGAILVGIACALVVGAYLARPFRRTEIDPDRAIEAWVAQARAERAGKRESRETGAQRSRRAEETVNFCSKCGRSVGPDDHFCPGCGAKLPRGTK
;
A
#
# COMPACT_ATOMS: atom_id res chain seq x y z
N MET A 1 44.61 42.10 34.68
CA MET A 1 43.58 41.72 33.68
C MET A 1 42.31 42.45 34.04
N SER A 2 41.73 43.22 33.12
CA SER A 2 40.51 44.00 33.38
C SER A 2 39.32 43.05 33.54
N ILE A 3 38.58 43.18 34.64
CA ILE A 3 37.37 42.38 34.95
C ILE A 3 36.38 42.39 33.77
N GLY A 4 36.30 43.50 33.05
CA GLY A 4 35.48 43.63 31.84
C GLY A 4 35.85 42.66 30.71
N ALA A 5 37.14 42.37 30.50
CA ALA A 5 37.56 41.42 29.45
C ALA A 5 37.14 39.98 29.79
N ILE A 6 37.13 39.63 31.08
CA ILE A 6 36.69 38.30 31.55
C ILE A 6 35.19 38.14 31.34
N LEU A 7 34.40 39.15 31.71
CA LEU A 7 32.94 39.12 31.53
C LEU A 7 32.54 39.03 30.05
N VAL A 8 33.20 39.78 29.17
CA VAL A 8 32.97 39.72 27.72
C VAL A 8 33.39 38.36 27.16
N GLY A 9 34.52 37.82 27.60
CA GLY A 9 34.98 36.49 27.20
C GLY A 9 34.00 35.39 27.58
N ILE A 10 33.49 35.40 28.82
CA ILE A 10 32.49 34.43 29.30
C ILE A 10 31.19 34.57 28.51
N ALA A 11 30.69 35.80 28.29
CA ALA A 11 29.47 36.03 27.52
C ALA A 11 29.60 35.50 26.09
N CYS A 12 30.70 35.81 25.40
CA CYS A 12 30.97 35.27 24.07
C CYS A 12 31.07 33.74 24.07
N ALA A 13 31.76 33.15 25.05
CA ALA A 13 31.89 31.70 25.16
C ALA A 13 30.53 31.00 25.37
N LEU A 14 29.65 31.57 26.21
CA LEU A 14 28.30 31.04 26.42
C LEU A 14 27.44 31.16 25.16
N VAL A 15 27.49 32.29 24.46
CA VAL A 15 26.76 32.49 23.20
C VAL A 15 27.23 31.51 22.12
N VAL A 16 28.55 31.37 21.95
CA VAL A 16 29.14 30.43 20.99
C VAL A 16 28.83 29.00 21.37
N GLY A 17 28.96 28.63 22.66
CA GLY A 17 28.60 27.31 23.16
C GLY A 17 27.13 26.99 22.93
N ALA A 18 26.22 27.93 23.18
CA ALA A 18 24.79 27.75 22.91
C ALA A 18 24.50 27.63 21.41
N TYR A 19 25.19 28.40 20.56
CA TYR A 19 25.04 28.33 19.11
C TYR A 19 25.55 27.00 18.54
N LEU A 20 26.70 26.51 19.02
CA LEU A 20 27.28 25.23 18.61
C LEU A 20 26.52 24.02 19.18
N ALA A 21 25.93 24.15 20.37
CA ALA A 21 25.03 23.12 20.93
C ALA A 21 23.64 23.12 20.27
N ARG A 22 23.27 24.19 19.55
CA ARG A 22 21.98 24.32 18.86
C ARG A 22 21.72 23.25 17.78
N PRO A 23 22.67 22.93 16.87
CA PRO A 23 22.48 21.84 15.91
C PRO A 23 22.36 20.47 16.59
N PHE A 24 23.12 20.23 17.68
CA PHE A 24 23.06 18.97 18.41
C PHE A 24 21.79 18.82 19.27
N ARG A 25 21.14 19.93 19.65
CA ARG A 25 19.81 19.90 20.29
C ARG A 25 18.67 19.59 19.30
N ARG A 26 18.91 19.71 17.98
CA ARG A 26 17.95 19.30 16.94
C ARG A 26 18.05 17.82 16.58
N THR A 27 19.12 17.12 16.98
CA THR A 27 19.26 15.66 16.82
C THR A 27 18.35 14.85 17.75
N GLU A 28 17.58 15.49 18.64
CA GLU A 28 16.45 14.87 19.34
C GLU A 28 15.21 14.64 18.46
N ILE A 29 15.27 14.95 17.15
CA ILE A 29 14.37 14.31 16.18
C ILE A 29 14.76 12.84 16.14
N ASP A 30 14.07 12.04 16.95
CA ASP A 30 14.22 10.59 17.09
C ASP A 30 14.11 9.91 15.71
N PRO A 31 15.24 9.53 15.08
CA PRO A 31 15.24 9.01 13.73
C PRO A 31 14.53 7.66 13.66
N ASP A 32 14.57 6.87 14.74
CA ASP A 32 13.88 5.59 14.85
C ASP A 32 12.37 5.79 14.71
N ARG A 33 11.78 6.80 15.37
CA ARG A 33 10.35 7.11 15.22
C ARG A 33 9.98 7.49 13.78
N ALA A 34 10.85 8.22 13.08
CA ALA A 34 10.62 8.59 11.67
C ALA A 34 10.71 7.36 10.75
N ILE A 35 11.67 6.47 11.01
CA ILE A 35 11.85 5.21 10.29
C ILE A 35 10.65 4.29 10.50
N GLU A 36 10.20 4.12 11.74
CA GLU A 36 9.04 3.30 12.09
C GLU A 36 7.77 3.78 11.38
N ALA A 37 7.52 5.09 11.38
CA ALA A 37 6.37 5.68 10.68
C ALA A 37 6.42 5.39 9.18
N TRP A 38 7.59 5.55 8.55
CA TRP A 38 7.75 5.30 7.12
C TRP A 38 7.58 3.82 6.76
N VAL A 39 8.11 2.90 7.59
CA VAL A 39 7.95 1.46 7.42
C VAL A 39 6.49 1.03 7.60
N ALA A 40 5.78 1.59 8.57
CA ALA A 40 4.35 1.33 8.79
C ALA A 40 3.51 1.73 7.56
N GLN A 41 3.79 2.92 7.00
CA GLN A 41 3.13 3.40 5.79
C GLN A 41 3.40 2.47 4.60
N ALA A 42 4.65 2.11 4.35
CA ALA A 42 5.01 1.20 3.25
C ALA A 42 4.38 -0.20 3.38
N ARG A 43 4.18 -0.70 4.61
CA ARG A 43 3.48 -1.97 4.87
C ARG A 43 1.98 -1.86 4.57
N ALA A 44 1.33 -0.76 4.97
CA ALA A 44 -0.09 -0.53 4.71
C ALA A 44 -0.40 -0.48 3.20
N GLU A 45 0.42 0.22 2.42
CA GLU A 45 0.27 0.28 0.95
C GLU A 45 0.42 -1.09 0.29
N ARG A 46 1.38 -1.90 0.77
CA ARG A 46 1.59 -3.27 0.26
C ARG A 46 0.43 -4.20 0.65
N ALA A 47 -0.14 -4.04 1.83
CA ALA A 47 -1.31 -4.80 2.27
C ALA A 47 -2.53 -4.47 1.39
N GLY A 48 -2.83 -3.18 1.17
CA GLY A 48 -3.93 -2.77 0.29
C GLY A 48 -3.75 -3.24 -1.17
N LYS A 49 -2.52 -3.25 -1.68
CA LYS A 49 -2.22 -3.76 -3.03
C LYS A 49 -2.34 -5.29 -3.14
N ARG A 50 -2.05 -6.03 -2.07
CA ARG A 50 -2.28 -7.48 -2.01
C ARG A 50 -3.77 -7.81 -1.97
N GLU A 51 -4.52 -7.13 -1.11
CA GLU A 51 -5.96 -7.33 -0.97
C GLU A 51 -6.71 -7.04 -2.28
N SER A 52 -6.35 -5.95 -2.98
CA SER A 52 -6.90 -5.62 -4.29
C SER A 52 -6.54 -6.65 -5.38
N ARG A 53 -5.34 -7.23 -5.34
CA ARG A 53 -4.94 -8.31 -6.26
C ARG A 53 -5.65 -9.62 -5.97
N GLU A 54 -5.88 -9.95 -4.70
CA GLU A 54 -6.59 -11.15 -4.27
C GLU A 54 -8.07 -11.07 -4.63
N THR A 55 -8.75 -9.96 -4.35
CA THR A 55 -10.15 -9.77 -4.78
C THR A 55 -10.30 -9.74 -6.30
N GLY A 56 -9.35 -9.15 -7.03
CA GLY A 56 -9.31 -9.19 -8.49
C GLY A 56 -9.11 -10.60 -9.06
N ALA A 57 -8.13 -11.33 -8.55
CA ALA A 57 -7.79 -12.69 -9.00
C ALA A 57 -8.83 -13.74 -8.58
N GLN A 58 -9.58 -13.50 -7.51
CA GLN A 58 -10.64 -14.40 -7.04
C GLN A 58 -11.97 -14.13 -7.76
N ARG A 59 -12.25 -12.86 -8.14
CA ARG A 59 -13.35 -12.54 -9.07
C ARG A 59 -13.15 -13.17 -10.45
N SER A 60 -11.93 -13.14 -10.98
CA SER A 60 -11.65 -13.76 -12.28
C SER A 60 -11.77 -15.28 -12.21
N ARG A 61 -11.21 -15.93 -11.19
CA ARG A 61 -11.34 -17.40 -11.02
C ARG A 61 -12.78 -17.86 -10.84
N ARG A 62 -13.59 -17.14 -10.04
CA ARG A 62 -15.00 -17.53 -9.80
C ARG A 62 -15.88 -17.35 -11.04
N ALA A 63 -15.55 -16.42 -11.93
CA ALA A 63 -16.22 -16.27 -13.22
C ALA A 63 -15.85 -17.40 -14.20
N GLU A 64 -14.65 -17.98 -14.07
CA GLU A 64 -14.14 -19.03 -14.95
C GLU A 64 -14.63 -20.44 -14.57
N GLU A 65 -15.05 -20.64 -13.31
CA GLU A 65 -15.45 -21.96 -12.80
C GLU A 65 -16.96 -22.27 -12.93
N THR A 66 -17.79 -21.32 -13.39
CA THR A 66 -19.21 -21.62 -13.67
C THR A 66 -19.36 -22.21 -15.07
N VAL A 67 -19.08 -23.50 -15.20
CA VAL A 67 -19.31 -24.25 -16.45
C VAL A 67 -20.77 -24.65 -16.54
N ASN A 68 -21.48 -24.17 -17.56
CA ASN A 68 -22.86 -24.55 -17.85
C ASN A 68 -22.90 -25.73 -18.83
N PHE A 69 -24.04 -26.43 -18.90
CA PHE A 69 -24.24 -27.54 -19.84
C PHE A 69 -25.47 -27.29 -20.72
N CYS A 70 -25.35 -27.67 -21.99
CA CYS A 70 -26.45 -27.58 -22.94
C CYS A 70 -27.53 -28.63 -22.64
N SER A 71 -28.78 -28.19 -22.43
CA SER A 71 -29.92 -29.08 -22.18
C SER A 71 -30.32 -29.96 -23.38
N LYS A 72 -29.90 -29.61 -24.60
CA LYS A 72 -30.21 -30.37 -25.82
C LYS A 72 -29.21 -31.47 -26.15
N CYS A 73 -27.92 -31.25 -25.89
CA CYS A 73 -26.85 -32.18 -26.30
C CYS A 73 -25.85 -32.53 -25.19
N GLY A 74 -25.95 -31.93 -24.01
CA GLY A 74 -25.09 -32.20 -22.85
C GLY A 74 -23.68 -31.61 -22.92
N ARG A 75 -23.31 -30.90 -24.00
CA ARG A 75 -21.98 -30.27 -24.13
C ARG A 75 -21.81 -29.11 -23.14
N SER A 76 -20.63 -28.98 -22.56
CA SER A 76 -20.23 -27.82 -21.77
C SER A 76 -20.23 -26.55 -22.61
N VAL A 77 -20.74 -25.47 -22.03
CA VAL A 77 -20.88 -24.14 -22.63
C VAL A 77 -20.44 -23.09 -21.63
N GLY A 78 -19.77 -22.05 -22.13
CA GLY A 78 -19.34 -20.93 -21.31
C GLY A 78 -20.53 -20.09 -20.81
N PRO A 79 -20.36 -19.32 -19.73
CA PRO A 79 -21.40 -18.45 -19.18
C PRO A 79 -21.83 -17.33 -20.16
N ASP A 80 -20.96 -16.93 -21.08
CA ASP A 80 -21.25 -15.89 -22.08
C ASP A 80 -21.80 -16.44 -23.41
N ASP A 81 -21.81 -17.76 -23.62
CA ASP A 81 -22.26 -18.37 -24.86
C ASP A 81 -23.78 -18.15 -25.08
N HIS A 82 -24.15 -17.73 -26.29
CA HIS A 82 -25.56 -17.58 -26.69
C HIS A 82 -26.14 -18.84 -27.35
N PHE A 83 -25.27 -19.62 -28.00
CA PHE A 83 -25.61 -20.80 -28.78
C PHE A 83 -24.64 -21.92 -28.42
N CYS A 84 -25.12 -23.17 -28.43
CA CYS A 84 -24.25 -24.30 -28.16
C CYS A 84 -23.31 -24.56 -29.36
N PRO A 85 -21.97 -24.63 -29.15
CA PRO A 85 -21.01 -24.92 -30.22
C PRO A 85 -21.07 -26.38 -30.72
N GLY A 86 -21.76 -27.27 -30.00
CA GLY A 86 -21.94 -28.67 -30.40
C GLY A 86 -23.16 -28.92 -31.28
N CYS A 87 -24.32 -28.36 -30.91
CA CYS A 87 -25.61 -28.66 -31.57
C CYS A 87 -26.32 -27.45 -32.16
N GLY A 88 -25.80 -26.23 -31.98
CA GLY A 88 -26.41 -24.99 -32.49
C GLY A 88 -27.66 -24.52 -31.75
N ALA A 89 -28.14 -25.25 -30.73
CA ALA A 89 -29.32 -24.84 -29.97
C ALA A 89 -29.07 -23.55 -29.19
N LYS A 90 -30.09 -22.68 -29.12
CA LYS A 90 -30.07 -21.45 -28.32
C LYS A 90 -30.01 -21.80 -26.84
N LEU A 91 -29.07 -21.21 -26.10
CA LEU A 91 -28.94 -21.44 -24.68
C LEU A 91 -29.96 -20.60 -23.91
N PRO A 92 -30.67 -21.17 -22.93
CA PRO A 92 -31.53 -20.40 -22.03
C PRO A 92 -30.61 -19.61 -21.11
N ARG A 93 -30.28 -18.37 -21.51
CA ARG A 93 -29.42 -17.51 -20.71
C ARG A 93 -29.99 -17.32 -19.31
N GLY A 94 -29.10 -17.40 -18.32
CA GLY A 94 -29.38 -17.13 -16.92
C GLY A 94 -30.20 -15.85 -16.77
N THR A 95 -31.44 -16.02 -16.32
CA THR A 95 -32.15 -14.98 -15.60
C THR A 95 -31.28 -14.61 -14.40
N LYS A 96 -30.99 -13.31 -14.27
CA LYS A 96 -30.38 -12.72 -13.07
C LYS A 96 -31.05 -13.24 -11.79
#